data_AF-L0I7J8-F1
#
_entry.id   AF-L0I7J8-F1
#
_cell.length_a   1.000
_cell.length_b   1.000
_cell.length_c   1.000
_cell.angle_alpha   90.00
_cell.angle_beta   90.00
_cell.angle_gamma   90.00
#
_symmetry.space_group_name_H-M   'P 1'
#
loop_
_entity.id
_entity.type
_entity.pdbx_description
1 polymer ?
#
loop_
_entity_poly.entity_id
_entity_poly.type
_entity_poly.pdbx_seq_one_letter_code
_entity_poly.pdbx_strand_id
1 'polypeptide(L)' 'MTTAYCAVCDWSRETGSETTRSDLNRAMIDHHVETGHTPIETDEVILDENQIGDGGIDVAGQ' A
#
# COMPACT_ATOMS: atom_id res chain seq x y z
N MET A 1 -2.47 5.26 -4.53
CA MET A 1 -3.84 4.81 -4.21
C MET A 1 -3.74 3.37 -3.72
N THR A 2 -4.41 2.97 -2.65
CA THR A 2 -4.31 1.59 -2.17
C THR A 2 -5.28 0.70 -2.95
N THR A 3 -4.80 -0.38 -3.56
CA THR A 3 -5.62 -1.36 -4.29
C THR A 3 -5.43 -2.73 -3.67
N ALA A 4 -6.51 -3.50 -3.52
CA ALA A 4 -6.46 -4.92 -3.19
C ALA A 4 -6.87 -5.77 -4.39
N TYR A 5 -6.20 -6.90 -4.59
CA TYR A 5 -6.50 -7.83 -5.67
C TYR A 5 -6.35 -9.28 -5.22
N CYS A 6 -7.20 -10.16 -5.73
CA CYS A 6 -7.16 -11.59 -5.50
C CYS A 6 -6.72 -12.33 -6.77
N ALA A 7 -5.55 -12.97 -6.70
CA ALA A 7 -4.95 -13.67 -7.83
C ALA A 7 -5.66 -14.96 -8.26
N VAL A 8 -6.56 -15.48 -7.43
CA VAL A 8 -7.21 -16.76 -7.66
C VAL A 8 -8.52 -16.61 -8.45
N CYS A 9 -9.23 -15.50 -8.24
CA CYS A 9 -10.57 -15.29 -8.79
C CYS A 9 -10.78 -13.90 -9.39
N ASP A 10 -9.69 -13.18 -9.68
CA ASP A 10 -9.70 -11.88 -10.38
C ASP A 10 -10.54 -10.79 -9.68
N TRP A 11 -10.73 -10.92 -8.37
CA TRP A 11 -11.40 -9.90 -7.58
C TRP A 11 -10.46 -8.73 -7.35
N SER A 12 -10.92 -7.49 -7.54
CA SER A 12 -10.13 -6.28 -7.26
C SER A 12 -10.98 -5.18 -6.65
N ARG A 13 -10.39 -4.41 -5.72
CA ARG A 13 -11.05 -3.28 -5.08
C ARG A 13 -10.02 -2.18 -4.83
N GLU A 14 -10.37 -0.94 -5.14
CA GLU A 14 -9.49 0.22 -4.99
C GLU A 14 -10.01 1.18 -3.90
N THR A 15 -9.10 1.81 -3.17
CA THR A 15 -9.44 2.93 -2.28
C THR A 15 -9.43 4.23 -3.08
N GLY A 16 -10.60 4.82 -3.29
CA GLY A 16 -10.74 6.18 -3.81
C GLY A 16 -10.85 7.23 -2.70
N SER A 17 -11.17 8.47 -3.06
CA SER A 17 -11.40 9.57 -2.10
C SER A 17 -12.56 9.31 -1.12
N GLU A 18 -13.49 8.43 -1.49
CA GLU A 18 -14.68 8.07 -0.71
C GLU A 18 -14.53 6.72 0.02
N THR A 19 -13.57 5.90 -0.39
CA THR A 19 -13.36 4.55 0.14
C THR A 19 -12.11 4.54 0.99
N THR A 20 -12.29 4.44 2.30
CA THR A 20 -11.15 4.41 3.23
C THR A 20 -10.42 3.07 3.20
N ARG A 21 -9.16 3.06 3.62
CA ARG A 21 -8.36 1.85 3.85
C ARG A 21 -9.07 0.82 4.75
N SER A 22 -9.87 1.29 5.71
CA SER A 22 -10.68 0.43 6.57
C SER A 22 -11.77 -0.32 5.80
N ASP A 23 -12.37 0.32 4.80
CA ASP A 23 -13.39 -0.29 3.93
C ASP A 23 -12.77 -1.34 2.99
N LEU A 24 -11.56 -1.06 2.49
CA LEU A 24 -10.77 -2.02 1.72
C LEU A 24 -10.42 -3.25 2.56
N ASN A 25 -9.92 -3.05 3.78
CA ASN A 25 -9.60 -4.14 4.70
C ASN A 25 -10.83 -5.01 5.02
N ARG A 26 -11.98 -4.39 5.26
CA ARG A 26 -13.21 -5.15 5.51
C ARG A 26 -13.60 -6.04 4.33
N ALA A 27 -13.48 -5.53 3.10
CA ALA A 27 -13.79 -6.31 1.91
C ALA A 27 -12.76 -7.42 1.64
N MET A 28 -11.49 -7.21 1.97
CA MET A 28 -10.48 -8.26 1.92
C MET A 28 -10.80 -9.42 2.88
N ILE A 29 -11.22 -9.09 4.11
CA ILE A 29 -11.63 -10.09 5.12
C ILE A 29 -12.89 -10.82 4.67
N ASP A 30 -13.90 -10.10 4.18
CA ASP A 30 -15.16 -10.67 3.70
C ASP A 30 -14.89 -11.65 2.55
N HIS A 31 -14.10 -11.24 1.56
CA HIS A 31 -13.69 -12.09 0.45
C HIS A 31 -12.95 -13.36 0.91
N HIS A 32 -12.08 -13.24 1.91
CA HIS A 32 -11.40 -14.39 2.51
C HIS A 32 -12.35 -15.35 3.20
N VAL A 33 -13.33 -14.83 3.95
CA VAL A 33 -14.34 -15.65 4.63
C VAL A 33 -15.23 -16.38 3.63
N GLU A 34 -15.61 -15.72 2.53
CA GLU A 34 -16.50 -16.30 1.52
C GLU A 34 -15.80 -17.29 0.59
N THR A 35 -14.57 -16.99 0.15
CA THR A 35 -13.88 -17.77 -0.89
C THR A 35 -12.71 -18.59 -0.38
N GLY A 36 -12.21 -18.30 0.83
CA GLY A 36 -10.95 -18.85 1.35
C GLY A 36 -9.70 -18.24 0.72
N HIS A 37 -9.83 -17.30 -0.21
CA HIS A 37 -8.68 -16.67 -0.87
C HIS A 37 -8.12 -15.51 -0.04
N THR A 38 -6.82 -15.28 -0.14
CA THR A 38 -6.16 -14.16 0.53
C THR A 38 -5.86 -13.07 -0.49
N PRO A 39 -6.67 -12.00 -0.54
CA PRO A 39 -6.37 -10.85 -1.40
C PRO A 39 -5.11 -10.14 -0.91
N ILE A 40 -4.37 -9.58 -1.87
CA ILE A 40 -3.09 -8.90 -1.68
C ILE A 40 -3.35 -7.40 -1.75
N GLU A 41 -2.94 -6.68 -0.72
CA GLU A 41 -2.94 -5.22 -0.72
C GLU A 41 -1.67 -4.71 -1.42
N THR A 42 -1.88 -3.88 -2.43
CA THR A 42 -0.87 -3.07 -3.11
C THR A 42 -1.10 -1.62 -2.73
N ASP A 43 -0.28 -1.12 -1.81
CA ASP A 43 -0.10 0.31 -1.64
C ASP A 43 0.97 0.74 -2.63
N GLU A 44 0.58 1.48 -3.67
CA GLU A 44 1.55 2.22 -4.48
C GLU A 44 2.06 3.37 -3.61
N VAL A 45 3.02 3.02 -2.76
CA VAL A 45 3.86 3.96 -2.04
C VAL A 45 4.69 4.64 -3.12
N ILE A 46 4.28 5.83 -3.54
CA ILE A 46 5.20 6.71 -4.25
C ILE A 46 6.26 7.08 -3.21
N LEU A 47 7.34 6.30 -3.18
CA LEU A 47 8.56 6.68 -2.48
C LEU A 47 9.01 7.97 -3.18
N ASP A 48 8.72 9.11 -2.57
CA ASP A 48 9.34 10.36 -2.96
C ASP A 48 10.86 10.17 -2.77
N GLU A 49 11.59 9.99 -3.88
CA GLU A 49 13.04 9.73 -3.92
C GLU A 49 13.88 10.95 -3.51
N ASN A 50 13.40 11.78 -2.56
CA ASN A 50 14.06 13.02 -2.16
C ASN A 50 14.38 13.08 -0.65
N GLN A 51 14.84 11.97 -0.06
CA GLN A 51 15.34 11.97 1.33
C GLN A 51 16.77 11.44 1.49
N ILE A 52 17.52 11.27 0.40
CA ILE A 52 18.99 11.20 0.48
C ILE A 52 19.54 12.61 0.69
N GLY A 53 19.38 13.11 1.92
CA GLY A 53 20.13 14.25 2.41
C GLY A 53 21.59 13.86 2.55
N ASP A 54 22.37 14.09 1.51
CA ASP A 54 23.84 14.10 1.51
C ASP A 54 24.31 15.26 2.41
N GLY A 55 24.27 15.04 3.72
CA GLY A 55 24.80 15.96 4.73
C GLY A 55 26.27 15.68 4.93
N GLY A 56 27.10 16.09 3.97
CA GLY A 56 28.56 16.09 4.10
C GLY A 56 28.98 16.76 5.41
N ILE A 57 29.74 16.03 6.23
CA ILE A 57 30.35 16.54 7.45
C ILE A 57 31.58 17.39 7.10
N ASP A 58 31.43 18.70 6.92
CA ASP A 58 32.54 19.64 7.03
C ASP A 58 32.68 20.12 8.48
N VAL A 59 33.64 19.54 9.21
CA VAL A 59 34.32 20.27 10.29
C VAL A 59 35.82 20.19 10.04
N ALA A 60 36.32 21.26 9.42
CA ALA A 60 37.73 21.54 9.28
C ALA A 60 38.36 21.68 10.67
N GLY A 61 39.20 20.72 11.04
CA GLY A 61 40.15 20.87 12.13
C GLY A 61 41.37 21.66 11.63
N GLN A 62 41.60 22.84 12.20
CA GLN A 62 42.85 23.58 12.08
C GLN A 62 43.16 24.24 13.43
#